data_AF-U1ZRU8-F1
#
_entry.id   AF-U1ZRU8-F1
#
_cell.length_a   1.000
_cell.length_b   1.000
_cell.length_c   1.000
_cell.angle_alpha   90.00
_cell.angle_beta   90.00
_cell.angle_gamma   90.00
#
_symmetry.space_group_name_H-M   'P 1'
#
loop_
_entity.id
_entity.type
_entity.pdbx_description
1 polymer ?
#
loop_
_entity_poly.entity_id
_entity_poly.type
_entity_poly.pdbx_seq_one_letter_code
_entity_poly.pdbx_strand_id
1 'polypeptide(L)'
;QCARRSMVSEGVPLGAIQVPSDGQPIVLLNDRQTIGGYPRLGALTPLAVARLAQCLPGSRVRLWPIALDEAQRQQRRILAQWCA
;
A
#
# COMPACT_ATOMS: atom_id res chain seq x y z
N GLN A 1 27.77 -2.57 8.04
CA GLN A 1 26.82 -3.69 7.86
C GLN A 1 25.59 -3.39 8.71
N CYS A 2 24.42 -3.15 8.12
CA CYS A 2 23.18 -3.01 8.90
C CYS A 2 22.74 -4.41 9.35
N ALA A 3 22.75 -4.66 10.66
CA ALA A 3 22.18 -5.87 11.22
C ALA A 3 20.69 -5.92 10.84
N ARG A 4 20.28 -6.91 10.02
CA ARG A 4 18.86 -7.18 9.74
C ARG A 4 18.22 -7.71 11.02
N ARG A 5 17.72 -6.80 11.85
CA ARG A 5 16.79 -7.15 12.93
C ARG A 5 15.59 -7.80 12.25
N SER A 6 15.28 -9.05 12.60
CA SER A 6 14.01 -9.66 12.22
C SER A 6 12.90 -8.74 12.72
N MET A 7 12.05 -8.23 11.83
CA MET A 7 10.95 -7.39 12.30
C MET A 7 9.91 -8.24 13.00
N VAL A 8 9.31 -7.62 14.01
CA VAL A 8 8.15 -8.18 14.69
C VAL A 8 7.01 -8.22 13.68
N SER A 9 6.36 -9.38 13.61
CA SER A 9 5.19 -9.56 12.77
C SER A 9 4.08 -8.58 13.15
N GLU A 10 3.55 -7.86 12.16
CA GLU A 10 2.58 -6.79 12.36
C GLU A 10 1.39 -6.90 11.38
N GLY A 11 0.29 -6.24 11.74
CA GLY A 11 -0.92 -6.19 10.92
C GLY A 11 -0.66 -5.53 9.58
N VAL A 12 -1.11 -6.17 8.50
CA VAL A 12 -0.90 -5.71 7.11
C VAL A 12 -2.17 -5.01 6.59
N PRO A 13 -2.14 -3.68 6.37
CA PRO A 13 -3.28 -2.96 5.80
C PRO A 13 -3.39 -3.22 4.29
N LEU A 14 -4.57 -2.95 3.74
CA LEU A 14 -4.79 -2.97 2.30
C LEU A 14 -3.87 -1.95 1.62
N GLY A 15 -3.26 -2.34 0.50
CA GLY A 15 -2.35 -1.47 -0.25
C GLY A 15 -0.96 -1.35 0.37
N ALA A 16 -0.62 -2.15 1.40
CA ALA A 16 0.72 -2.18 1.97
C ALA A 16 1.77 -2.50 0.90
N ILE A 17 2.87 -1.74 0.89
CA ILE A 17 3.99 -1.93 -0.06
C ILE A 17 5.14 -2.58 0.70
N GLN A 18 5.24 -3.91 0.63
CA GLN A 18 6.32 -4.67 1.27
C GLN A 18 7.56 -4.72 0.37
N VAL A 19 8.74 -4.71 0.99
CA VAL A 19 10.02 -4.85 0.31
C VAL A 19 10.76 -6.07 0.87
N PRO A 20 10.76 -7.22 0.18
CA PRO A 20 11.50 -8.39 0.60
C PRO A 20 13.02 -8.19 0.50
N SER A 21 13.78 -9.24 0.81
CA SER A 21 15.24 -9.22 0.81
C SER A 21 15.88 -8.97 -0.56
N ASP A 22 15.15 -9.24 -1.65
CA ASP A 22 15.55 -9.01 -3.04
C ASP A 22 15.30 -7.56 -3.51
N GLY A 23 14.64 -6.74 -2.68
CA GLY A 23 14.40 -5.32 -2.93
C GLY A 23 13.22 -5.02 -3.86
N GLN A 24 12.49 -6.04 -4.34
CA GLN A 24 11.37 -5.81 -5.26
C GLN A 24 10.08 -5.49 -4.51
N PRO A 25 9.45 -4.32 -4.71
CA PRO A 25 8.27 -3.95 -3.96
C PRO A 25 7.04 -4.78 -4.38
N ILE A 26 6.31 -5.27 -3.38
CA ILE A 26 5.06 -6.02 -3.55
C ILE A 26 3.93 -5.21 -2.93
N VAL A 27 2.92 -4.87 -3.73
CA VAL A 27 1.69 -4.23 -3.23
C VAL A 27 0.67 -5.29 -2.87
N LEU A 28 0.22 -5.29 -1.62
CA LEU A 28 -0.71 -6.28 -1.09
C LEU A 28 -2.16 -5.82 -1.21
N LEU A 29 -2.98 -6.59 -1.92
CA LEU A 29 -4.38 -6.25 -2.25
C LEU A 29 -5.39 -6.97 -1.34
N ASN A 30 -6.57 -7.32 -1.87
CA ASN A 30 -7.69 -7.84 -1.09
C ASN A 30 -7.37 -9.17 -0.39
N ASP A 31 -6.62 -10.04 -1.06
CA ASP A 31 -6.27 -11.38 -0.56
C ASP A 31 -4.95 -11.41 0.21
N ARG A 32 -4.50 -10.25 0.69
CA ARG A 32 -3.28 -10.16 1.48
C ARG A 32 -3.38 -11.00 2.76
N GLN A 33 -2.25 -11.57 3.16
CA GLN A 33 -2.05 -12.07 4.52
C GLN A 33 -2.40 -11.00 5.57
N THR A 34 -2.95 -11.43 6.71
CA THR A 34 -3.34 -10.52 7.80
C THR A 34 -2.13 -10.01 8.60
N ILE A 35 -1.07 -10.83 8.68
CA ILE A 35 0.15 -10.57 9.45
C ILE A 35 1.38 -10.78 8.55
N GLY A 36 2.40 -9.92 8.70
CA GLY A 36 3.65 -10.04 7.93
C GLY A 36 4.85 -9.42 8.64
N GLY A 37 6.06 -9.84 8.25
CA GLY A 37 7.33 -9.41 8.84
C GLY A 37 8.29 -8.71 7.88
N TYR A 38 7.83 -8.34 6.68
CA TYR A 38 8.65 -7.61 5.69
C TYR A 38 8.52 -6.09 5.84
N PRO A 39 9.59 -5.32 5.58
CA PRO A 39 9.57 -3.88 5.75
C PRO A 39 8.58 -3.27 4.79
N ARG A 40 7.86 -2.26 5.26
CA ARG A 40 6.84 -1.57 4.48
C ARG A 40 7.27 -0.15 4.22
N LEU A 41 7.20 0.27 2.95
CA LEU A 41 7.43 1.67 2.58
C LEU A 41 6.26 2.56 2.98
N GLY A 42 5.07 1.97 3.06
CA GLY A 42 3.82 2.66 3.36
C GLY A 42 2.63 1.85 2.85
N ALA A 43 1.50 2.50 2.69
CA ALA A 43 0.30 1.92 2.10
C ALA A 43 -0.29 2.87 1.05
N LEU A 44 -0.85 2.30 -0.01
CA LEU A 44 -1.61 3.04 -1.00
C LEU A 44 -2.91 3.60 -0.41
N THR A 45 -3.36 4.75 -0.91
CA THR A 45 -4.70 5.25 -0.63
C THR A 45 -5.76 4.32 -1.25
N PRO A 46 -7.00 4.29 -0.73
CA PRO A 46 -8.04 3.43 -1.30
C PRO A 46 -8.28 3.67 -2.80
N LEU A 47 -8.24 4.94 -3.25
CA LEU A 47 -8.33 5.27 -4.67
C LEU A 47 -7.12 4.74 -5.47
N ALA A 48 -5.92 4.82 -4.92
CA ALA A 48 -4.73 4.28 -5.58
C ALA A 48 -4.75 2.75 -5.66
N VAL A 49 -5.29 2.06 -4.64
CA VAL A 49 -5.55 0.62 -4.69
C VAL A 49 -6.52 0.28 -5.83
N ALA A 50 -7.64 1.01 -5.91
CA ALA A 50 -8.62 0.80 -6.99
C ALA A 50 -8.00 1.02 -8.38
N ARG A 51 -7.18 2.07 -8.57
CA ARG A 51 -6.46 2.33 -9.81
C ARG A 51 -5.44 1.24 -10.16
N LEU A 52 -4.67 0.78 -9.16
CA LEU A 52 -3.69 -0.28 -9.35
C LEU A 52 -4.37 -1.59 -9.77
N ALA A 53 -5.52 -1.93 -9.19
CA ALA A 53 -6.28 -3.13 -9.52
C ALA A 53 -6.79 -3.16 -10.98
N GLN A 54 -6.83 -2.01 -11.66
CA GLN A 54 -7.18 -1.91 -13.08
C GLN A 54 -5.97 -2.04 -14.02
N CYS A 55 -4.75 -2.14 -13.49
CA CYS A 55 -3.54 -2.26 -14.31
C CYS A 55 -3.33 -3.70 -14.78
N LEU A 56 -2.96 -3.88 -16.05
CA LEU A 56 -2.56 -5.18 -16.60
C LEU A 56 -1.10 -5.53 -16.21
N PRO A 57 -0.73 -6.83 -16.24
CA PRO A 57 0.66 -7.24 -16.15
C PRO A 57 1.53 -6.51 -17.19
N GLY A 58 2.71 -6.05 -16.76
CA GLY A 58 3.63 -5.26 -17.60
C GLY A 58 3.34 -3.75 -17.61
N SER A 59 2.21 -3.29 -17.05
CA SER A 59 1.96 -1.86 -16.89
C SER A 59 3.02 -1.19 -16.02
N ARG A 60 3.51 -0.03 -16.48
CA ARG A 60 4.40 0.81 -15.68
C ARG A 60 3.59 1.64 -14.70
N VAL A 61 3.91 1.51 -13.42
CA VAL A 61 3.31 2.30 -12.34
C VAL A 61 4.36 3.17 -11.68
N ARG A 62 3.95 4.35 -11.20
CA ARG A 62 4.81 5.24 -10.41
C ARG A 62 4.09 5.59 -9.12
N LEU A 63 4.79 5.40 -8.02
CA LEU A 63 4.31 5.76 -6.69
C LEU A 63 4.85 7.14 -6.32
N TRP A 64 4.01 7.93 -5.64
CA TRP A 64 4.39 9.24 -5.12
C TRP A 64 3.90 9.36 -3.67
N PRO A 65 4.71 9.95 -2.78
CA PRO A 65 4.29 10.17 -1.40
C PRO A 65 3.19 11.23 -1.34
N ILE A 66 2.28 11.05 -0.39
CA ILE A 66 1.23 12.01 -0.07
C ILE A 66 1.17 12.17 1.45
N ALA A 67 0.90 13.39 1.92
CA ALA A 67 0.67 13.63 3.33
C ALA A 67 -0.62 12.93 3.79
N LEU A 68 -0.61 12.40 5.02
CA LEU A 68 -1.72 11.61 5.55
C LEU A 68 -3.03 12.41 5.60
N ASP A 69 -2.97 13.68 5.99
CA ASP A 69 -4.11 14.57 6.07
C ASP A 69 -4.76 14.81 4.70
N GLU A 70 -3.95 14.97 3.65
CA GLU A 70 -4.45 15.12 2.28
C GLU A 70 -5.08 13.82 1.78
N ALA A 71 -4.44 12.66 2.01
CA ALA A 71 -5.01 11.36 1.67
C ALA A 71 -6.37 11.14 2.34
N GLN A 72 -6.50 11.51 3.62
CA GLN A 72 -7.76 11.41 4.35
C GLN A 72 -8.83 12.39 3.85
N ARG A 73 -8.46 13.61 3.45
CA ARG A 73 -9.40 14.57 2.83
C ARG A 73 -9.91 14.04 1.50
N GLN A 74 -9.03 13.51 0.65
CA GLN A 74 -9.42 12.91 -0.63
C GLN A 74 -10.37 11.73 -0.44
N GLN A 75 -10.07 10.84 0.50
CA GLN A 75 -10.95 9.71 0.81
C GLN A 75 -12.34 10.17 1.26
N ARG A 76 -12.42 11.14 2.18
CA ARG A 76 -13.70 11.68 2.65
C ARG A 76 -14.51 12.32 1.54
N ARG A 77 -13.86 13.04 0.60
CA ARG A 77 -14.55 13.61 -0.57
C ARG A 77 -15.16 12.54 -1.47
N ILE A 78 -14.44 11.45 -1.76
CA ILE A 78 -14.95 10.34 -2.57
C ILE A 78 -16.14 9.68 -1.90
N LEU A 79 -16.03 9.37 -0.60
CA LEU A 79 -17.12 8.75 0.15
C LEU A 79 -18.37 9.65 0.19
N ALA A 80 -18.20 10.97 0.36
CA ALA A 80 -19.31 11.91 0.33
C ALA A 80 -20.04 11.95 -1.02
N GLN A 81 -19.34 11.73 -2.13
CA GLN A 81 -19.94 11.64 -3.46
C GLN A 81 -20.79 10.38 -3.66
N TRP A 82 -20.56 9.32 -2.88
CA TRP A 82 -21.29 8.05 -2.99
C TRP A 82 -22.51 7.99 -2.05
N CYS A 83 -22.57 8.87 -1.07
CA CYS A 83 -23.72 8.98 -0.16
C CYS A 83 -24.83 9.90 -0.69
N ALA A 84 -24.60 10.59 -1.81
CA ALA A 84 -25.59 11.40 -2.52
C ALA A 84 -26.27 10.56 -3.61
#